data_AF-A0A9W6FLM8-F1
#
_entry.id   AF-A0A9W6FLM8-F1
#
_cell.length_a   1.000
_cell.length_b   1.000
_cell.length_c   1.000
_cell.angle_alpha   90.00
_cell.angle_beta   90.00
_cell.angle_gamma   90.00
#
_symmetry.space_group_name_H-M   'P 1'
#
loop_
_entity.id
_entity.type
_entity.pdbx_description
1 polymer ?
#
loop_
_entity_poly.entity_id
_entity_poly.type
_entity_poly.pdbx_seq_one_letter_code
_entity_poly.pdbx_strand_id
1 'polypeptide(L)'
;MKPLVLALSLGATFAVAVPASAQQIPSLVGTWKGPSDGVGMEMGYVTADYGLVVEEQRGRSFKGKVIYPVPGGTKSEPIHGTITPDLKTVYVVGDDGFHIGTLQPDGKFDLCYLEVDDDDALALCARLTKQP
;
A
#
# COMPACT_ATOMS: atom_id res chain seq x y z
N MET A 1 -74.06 -7.41 24.65
CA MET A 1 -72.60 -7.50 24.81
C MET A 1 -71.98 -7.50 23.42
N LYS A 2 -71.24 -6.45 23.03
CA LYS A 2 -70.64 -6.29 21.69
C LYS A 2 -69.18 -6.80 21.73
N PRO A 3 -68.75 -7.69 20.83
CA PRO A 3 -67.36 -8.11 20.82
C PRO A 3 -66.52 -7.02 20.15
N LEU A 4 -65.48 -6.59 20.88
CA LEU A 4 -64.47 -5.68 20.38
C LEU A 4 -63.50 -6.49 19.52
N VAL A 5 -63.51 -6.28 18.20
CA VAL A 5 -62.57 -6.91 17.27
C VAL A 5 -61.25 -6.16 17.36
N LEU A 6 -60.24 -6.79 17.95
CA LEU A 6 -58.87 -6.27 18.03
C LEU A 6 -58.19 -6.53 16.68
N ALA A 7 -58.07 -5.50 15.84
CA ALA A 7 -57.33 -5.58 14.59
C ALA A 7 -55.82 -5.52 14.88
N LEU A 8 -55.16 -6.68 14.87
CA LEU A 8 -53.70 -6.79 14.96
C LEU A 8 -53.11 -6.42 13.58
N SER A 9 -52.66 -5.18 13.41
CA SER A 9 -51.90 -4.76 12.24
C SER A 9 -50.47 -5.29 12.35
N LEU A 10 -50.21 -6.43 11.70
CA LEU A 10 -48.88 -7.04 11.59
C LEU A 10 -48.05 -6.24 10.58
N GLY A 11 -47.35 -5.21 11.04
CA GLY A 11 -46.41 -4.43 10.22
C GLY A 11 -45.19 -5.26 9.85
N ALA A 12 -45.12 -5.75 8.62
CA ALA A 12 -43.95 -6.44 8.09
C ALA A 12 -42.83 -5.41 7.81
N THR A 13 -41.83 -5.34 8.68
CA THR A 13 -40.58 -4.62 8.40
C THR A 13 -39.77 -5.39 7.35
N PHE A 14 -39.80 -4.90 6.11
CA PHE A 14 -38.87 -5.35 5.07
C PHE A 14 -37.48 -4.79 5.38
N ALA A 15 -36.58 -5.65 5.88
CA ALA A 15 -35.16 -5.32 5.97
C ALA A 15 -34.59 -5.26 4.55
N VAL A 16 -34.30 -4.04 4.08
CA VAL A 16 -33.61 -3.82 2.81
C VAL A 16 -32.16 -4.24 3.02
N ALA A 17 -31.78 -5.42 2.54
CA ALA A 17 -30.39 -5.85 2.50
C ALA A 17 -29.65 -4.98 1.47
N VAL A 18 -28.94 -3.96 1.94
CA VAL A 18 -27.96 -3.24 1.12
C VAL A 18 -26.83 -4.23 0.80
N PRO A 19 -26.52 -4.49 -0.47
CA PRO A 19 -25.37 -5.32 -0.81
C PRO A 19 -24.12 -4.64 -0.27
N ALA A 20 -23.36 -5.35 0.55
CA ALA A 20 -22.03 -4.91 0.94
C ALA A 20 -21.17 -4.89 -0.32
N SER A 21 -20.87 -3.69 -0.84
CA SER A 21 -19.91 -3.54 -1.93
C SER A 21 -18.56 -4.05 -1.43
N ALA A 22 -18.13 -5.22 -1.92
CA ALA A 22 -16.78 -5.70 -1.72
C ALA A 22 -15.82 -4.66 -2.31
N GLN A 23 -15.03 -4.02 -1.46
CA GLN A 23 -14.07 -3.00 -1.90
C GLN A 23 -13.06 -3.67 -2.83
N GLN A 24 -12.97 -3.19 -4.07
CA GLN A 24 -12.09 -3.79 -5.07
C GLN A 24 -10.63 -3.57 -4.67
N ILE A 25 -9.86 -4.66 -4.57
CA ILE A 25 -8.44 -4.58 -4.26
C ILE A 25 -7.71 -3.91 -5.45
N PRO A 26 -7.00 -2.79 -5.24
CA PRO A 26 -6.29 -2.12 -6.31
C PRO A 26 -5.13 -2.98 -6.83
N SER A 27 -4.93 -2.99 -8.15
CA SER A 27 -3.79 -3.65 -8.77
C SER A 27 -2.58 -2.73 -8.79
N LEU A 28 -1.51 -3.14 -8.10
CA LEU A 28 -0.23 -2.46 -8.05
C LEU A 28 0.74 -2.94 -9.14
N VAL A 29 0.43 -4.01 -9.88
CA VAL A 29 1.28 -4.55 -10.95
C VAL A 29 1.70 -3.46 -11.92
N GLY A 30 3.01 -3.35 -12.16
CA GLY A 30 3.61 -2.33 -13.01
C GLY A 30 4.89 -1.73 -12.44
N THR A 31 5.45 -0.77 -13.18
CA THR A 31 6.62 -0.02 -12.76
C THR A 31 6.18 1.31 -12.15
N TRP A 32 6.80 1.69 -11.04
CA TRP A 32 6.55 2.90 -10.29
C TRP A 32 7.88 3.61 -10.08
N LYS A 33 7.90 4.93 -10.30
CA LYS A 33 9.12 5.75 -10.14
C LYS A 33 8.79 7.10 -9.54
N GLY A 34 9.74 7.67 -8.82
CA GLY A 34 9.64 9.04 -8.32
C GLY A 34 10.90 9.46 -7.56
N PRO A 35 11.05 10.77 -7.32
CA PRO A 35 12.12 11.26 -6.47
C PRO A 35 11.86 10.81 -5.01
N SER A 36 12.95 10.68 -4.27
CA SER A 36 12.98 10.40 -2.85
C SER A 36 13.92 11.34 -2.13
N ASP A 37 13.62 11.55 -0.86
CA ASP A 37 14.43 12.30 0.08
C ASP A 37 14.43 11.59 1.44
N GLY A 38 15.53 11.75 2.18
CA GLY A 38 15.71 11.07 3.44
C GLY A 38 17.00 11.42 4.16
N VAL A 39 17.31 10.60 5.17
CA VAL A 39 18.52 10.71 5.98
C VAL A 39 19.04 9.33 6.33
N GLY A 40 20.33 9.11 6.10
CA GLY A 40 21.07 7.95 6.56
C GLY A 40 22.10 8.33 7.62
N MET A 41 22.49 7.37 8.46
CA MET A 41 23.48 7.61 9.52
C MET A 41 24.86 7.96 8.96
N GLU A 42 25.37 7.17 8.01
CA GLU A 42 26.62 7.48 7.30
C GLU A 42 26.41 8.55 6.21
N MET A 43 25.34 8.43 5.44
CA MET A 43 25.11 9.25 4.24
C MET A 43 24.66 10.69 4.53
N GLY A 44 24.14 10.97 5.73
CA GLY A 44 23.47 12.24 6.04
C GLY A 44 22.20 12.42 5.21
N TYR A 45 21.82 13.68 4.95
CA TYR A 45 20.65 13.98 4.12
C TYR A 45 20.90 13.61 2.65
N VAL A 46 20.00 12.79 2.09
CA VAL A 46 20.12 12.25 0.73
C VAL A 46 18.87 12.52 -0.10
N THR A 47 19.07 12.63 -1.42
CA THR A 47 18.00 12.65 -2.41
C THR A 47 18.37 11.74 -3.58
N ALA A 48 17.41 10.94 -4.05
CA ALA A 48 17.64 9.94 -5.09
C ALA A 48 16.36 9.63 -5.85
N ASP A 49 16.45 9.19 -7.11
CA ASP A 49 15.30 8.57 -7.78
C ASP A 49 15.10 7.15 -7.26
N TYR A 50 13.87 6.81 -6.91
CA TYR A 50 13.47 5.51 -6.37
C TYR A 50 12.51 4.79 -7.32
N GLY A 51 12.68 3.48 -7.45
CA GLY A 51 11.86 2.63 -8.29
C GLY A 51 11.27 1.45 -7.53
N LEU A 52 10.03 1.10 -7.87
CA LEU A 52 9.37 -0.13 -7.47
C LEU A 52 8.81 -0.80 -8.73
N VAL A 53 9.08 -2.09 -8.89
CA VAL A 53 8.45 -2.93 -9.92
C VAL A 53 7.64 -4.00 -9.21
N VAL A 54 6.33 -3.96 -9.37
CA VAL A 54 5.43 -5.02 -8.90
C VAL A 54 5.20 -5.99 -10.06
N GLU A 55 5.74 -7.21 -9.92
CA GLU A 55 5.79 -8.20 -11.00
C GLU A 55 4.55 -9.09 -11.01
N GLU A 56 4.08 -9.49 -9.82
CA GLU A 56 2.90 -10.33 -9.66
C GLU A 56 2.12 -9.91 -8.41
N GLN A 57 0.79 -9.89 -8.52
CA GLN A 57 -0.11 -9.65 -7.39
C GLN A 57 -1.25 -10.67 -7.37
N ARG A 58 -1.50 -11.25 -6.19
CA ARG A 58 -2.63 -12.15 -5.91
C ARG A 58 -3.41 -11.63 -4.71
N GLY A 59 -4.59 -11.08 -4.98
CA GLY A 59 -5.36 -10.39 -3.96
C GLY A 59 -4.56 -9.20 -3.41
N ARG A 60 -4.36 -9.16 -2.10
CA ARG A 60 -3.61 -8.08 -1.44
C ARG A 60 -2.09 -8.28 -1.46
N SER A 61 -1.60 -9.50 -1.72
CA SER A 61 -0.18 -9.81 -1.64
C SER A 61 0.48 -9.74 -3.01
N PHE A 62 1.71 -9.27 -3.05
CA PHE A 62 2.49 -9.12 -4.27
C PHE A 62 3.97 -9.40 -4.05
N LYS A 63 4.69 -9.65 -5.15
CA LYS A 63 6.15 -9.74 -5.18
C LYS A 63 6.70 -8.85 -6.29
N GLY A 64 7.95 -8.46 -6.15
CA GLY A 64 8.58 -7.59 -7.12
C GLY A 64 10.00 -7.24 -6.71
N LYS A 65 10.43 -6.03 -7.09
CA LYS A 65 11.74 -5.50 -6.72
C LYS A 65 11.74 -3.99 -6.56
N VAL A 66 12.64 -3.50 -5.72
CA VAL A 66 13.00 -2.08 -5.66
C VAL A 66 14.23 -1.82 -6.52
N ILE A 67 14.39 -0.58 -6.98
CA ILE A 67 15.51 -0.12 -7.79
C ILE A 67 15.95 1.23 -7.22
N TYR A 68 17.24 1.34 -6.90
CA TYR A 68 17.79 2.54 -6.27
C TYR A 68 19.23 2.78 -6.75
N PRO A 69 19.71 4.04 -6.72
CA PRO A 69 21.05 4.37 -7.15
C PRO A 69 22.10 3.88 -6.15
N VAL A 70 23.25 3.49 -6.68
CA VAL A 70 24.47 3.18 -5.93
C VAL A 70 25.65 3.82 -6.66
N PRO A 71 26.82 4.00 -6.01
CA PRO A 71 28.01 4.46 -6.72
C PRO A 71 28.27 3.62 -7.98
N GLY A 72 28.30 4.26 -9.15
CA GLY A 72 28.55 3.59 -10.44
C GLY A 72 27.35 2.96 -11.15
N GLY A 73 26.11 3.09 -10.62
CA GLY A 73 24.92 2.62 -11.33
C GLY A 73 23.66 2.52 -10.47
N THR A 74 22.88 1.46 -10.71
CA THR A 74 21.66 1.16 -9.96
C THR A 74 21.71 -0.27 -9.46
N LYS A 75 21.25 -0.51 -8.22
CA LYS A 75 21.02 -1.83 -7.67
C LYS A 75 19.54 -2.15 -7.72
N SER A 76 19.20 -3.44 -7.74
CA SER A 76 17.82 -3.91 -7.58
C SER A 76 17.74 -5.07 -6.61
N GLU A 77 16.71 -5.09 -5.79
CA GLU A 77 16.54 -6.10 -4.74
C GLU A 77 15.12 -6.65 -4.72
N PRO A 78 14.95 -7.97 -4.52
CA PRO A 78 13.64 -8.58 -4.45
C PRO A 78 12.89 -8.11 -3.21
N ILE A 79 11.57 -7.94 -3.36
CA ILE A 79 10.68 -7.58 -2.26
C ILE A 79 9.41 -8.43 -2.26
N HIS A 80 8.80 -8.51 -1.08
CA HIS A 80 7.48 -9.10 -0.87
C HIS A 80 6.60 -8.10 -0.16
N GLY A 81 5.38 -7.89 -0.63
CA GLY A 81 4.49 -6.89 -0.07
C GLY A 81 3.05 -7.33 0.08
N THR A 82 2.30 -6.59 0.89
CA THR A 82 0.87 -6.79 1.07
C THR A 82 0.15 -5.47 1.33
N ILE A 83 -1.06 -5.36 0.81
CA ILE A 83 -2.00 -4.28 1.10
C ILE A 83 -2.78 -4.66 2.38
N THR A 84 -2.94 -3.72 3.29
CA THR A 84 -3.75 -3.92 4.50
C THR A 84 -5.23 -4.16 4.19
N PRO A 85 -6.02 -4.77 5.10
CA PRO A 85 -7.43 -5.05 4.86
C PRO A 85 -8.30 -3.82 4.55
N ASP A 86 -7.88 -2.62 4.98
CA ASP A 86 -8.56 -1.36 4.67
C ASP A 86 -8.21 -0.78 3.29
N LEU A 87 -7.35 -1.48 2.54
CA LEU A 87 -6.89 -1.16 1.19
C LEU A 87 -6.12 0.17 1.05
N LYS A 88 -5.59 0.71 2.15
CA LYS A 88 -4.90 2.02 2.15
C LYS A 88 -3.41 1.91 2.38
N THR A 89 -2.98 1.05 3.29
CA THR A 89 -1.58 0.91 3.69
C THR A 89 -0.95 -0.27 2.96
N VAL A 90 0.32 -0.14 2.64
CA VAL A 90 1.13 -1.20 2.04
C VAL A 90 2.33 -1.46 2.93
N TYR A 91 2.56 -2.73 3.25
CA TYR A 91 3.78 -3.18 3.90
C TYR A 91 4.61 -3.95 2.90
N VAL A 92 5.91 -3.68 2.88
CA VAL A 92 6.88 -4.37 2.01
C VAL A 92 8.07 -4.76 2.85
N VAL A 93 8.62 -5.94 2.60
CA VAL A 93 9.89 -6.39 3.19
C VAL A 93 10.89 -6.68 2.08
N GLY A 94 12.12 -6.23 2.29
CA GLY A 94 13.31 -6.56 1.51
C GLY A 94 14.28 -7.40 2.35
N ASP A 95 15.54 -7.46 1.92
CA ASP A 95 16.59 -8.19 2.63
C ASP A 95 17.04 -7.43 3.89
N ASP A 96 17.41 -6.15 3.72
CA ASP A 96 18.02 -5.34 4.78
C ASP A 96 17.00 -4.46 5.54
N GLY A 97 15.81 -4.26 4.97
CA GLY A 97 14.83 -3.34 5.53
C GLY A 97 13.40 -3.60 5.10
N PHE A 98 12.53 -2.65 5.42
CA PHE A 98 11.11 -2.72 5.13
C PHE A 98 10.59 -1.37 4.63
N HIS A 99 9.49 -1.42 3.89
CA HIS A 99 8.76 -0.23 3.49
C HIS A 99 7.38 -0.19 4.11
N ILE A 100 6.99 1.03 4.48
CA ILE A 100 5.62 1.38 4.84
C ILE A 100 5.16 2.41 3.83
N GLY A 101 4.03 2.14 3.18
CA GLY A 101 3.50 3.05 2.19
C GLY A 101 1.99 3.20 2.25
N THR A 102 1.49 4.18 1.50
CA THR A 102 0.06 4.49 1.39
C THR A 102 -0.34 4.71 -0.06
N LEU A 103 -1.48 4.12 -0.44
CA LEU A 103 -2.09 4.34 -1.75
C LEU A 103 -2.90 5.63 -1.70
N GLN A 104 -2.50 6.59 -2.52
CA GLN A 104 -3.13 7.90 -2.56
C GLN A 104 -4.36 7.88 -3.48
N PRO A 105 -5.40 8.69 -3.18
CA PRO A 105 -6.59 8.77 -4.03
C PRO A 105 -6.32 9.21 -5.48
N ASP A 106 -5.22 9.94 -5.71
CA ASP A 106 -4.78 10.37 -7.03
C ASP A 106 -3.99 9.31 -7.80
N GLY A 107 -3.95 8.07 -7.29
CA GLY A 107 -3.27 6.93 -7.91
C GLY A 107 -1.76 6.92 -7.70
N LYS A 108 -1.21 7.82 -6.87
CA LYS A 108 0.20 7.77 -6.46
C LYS A 108 0.43 6.80 -5.33
N PHE A 109 1.68 6.39 -5.18
CA PHE A 109 2.12 5.52 -4.11
C PHE A 109 3.21 6.21 -3.31
N ASP A 110 2.88 6.65 -2.09
CA ASP A 110 3.86 7.18 -1.15
C ASP A 110 4.47 5.99 -0.40
N LEU A 111 5.78 5.78 -0.53
CA LEU A 111 6.48 4.62 0.01
C LEU A 111 7.74 5.08 0.76
N CYS A 112 7.83 4.74 2.04
CA CYS A 112 9.00 5.05 2.86
C CYS A 112 9.78 3.78 3.17
N TYR A 113 11.08 3.79 2.87
CA TYR A 113 12.02 2.74 3.24
C TYR A 113 12.62 3.02 4.61
N LEU A 114 12.73 1.97 5.41
CA LEU A 114 13.30 1.97 6.73
C LEU A 114 14.27 0.78 6.84
N GLU A 115 15.52 1.11 7.13
CA GLU A 115 16.59 0.15 7.39
C GLU A 115 17.10 0.38 8.81
N VAL A 116 17.23 -0.71 9.54
CA VAL A 116 17.79 -0.69 10.90
C VAL A 116 19.12 -1.41 10.82
N ASP A 117 20.19 -0.65 10.97
CA ASP A 117 21.56 -1.13 11.03
C ASP A 117 22.35 -0.30 12.06
N ASP A 118 23.37 -0.90 12.67
CA ASP A 118 24.17 -0.26 13.73
C ASP A 118 25.06 0.88 13.20
N ASP A 119 25.45 0.84 11.93
CA ASP A 119 26.33 1.84 11.30
C ASP A 119 25.65 2.55 10.09
N ASP A 120 24.67 1.90 9.44
CA ASP A 120 24.09 2.38 8.17
C ASP A 120 22.56 2.59 8.17
N ALA A 121 21.94 2.78 9.35
CA ALA A 121 20.50 3.05 9.44
C ALA A 121 20.01 4.14 8.47
N LEU A 122 18.88 3.89 7.79
CA LEU A 122 18.37 4.74 6.71
C LEU A 122 16.85 4.91 6.80
N ALA A 123 16.39 6.15 6.64
CA ALA A 123 14.99 6.48 6.46
C ALA A 123 14.81 7.42 5.27
N LEU A 124 14.03 7.01 4.27
CA LEU A 124 13.71 7.85 3.11
C LEU A 124 12.27 7.61 2.65
N CYS A 125 11.67 8.59 2.01
CA CYS A 125 10.34 8.49 1.42
C CYS A 125 10.37 8.88 -0.05
N ALA A 126 9.59 8.18 -0.86
CA ALA A 126 9.39 8.47 -2.27
C ALA A 126 7.91 8.61 -2.58
N ARG A 127 7.56 9.60 -3.41
CA ARG A 127 6.24 9.70 -4.03
C ARG A 127 6.30 9.12 -5.43
N LEU A 128 5.82 7.89 -5.58
CA LEU A 128 5.93 7.14 -6.82
C LEU A 128 4.71 7.32 -7.71
N THR A 129 4.97 7.46 -9.01
CA THR A 129 3.96 7.47 -10.06
C THR A 129 4.12 6.24 -10.94
N LYS A 130 2.99 5.61 -11.29
CA LYS A 130 2.98 4.47 -12.20
C LYS A 130 3.44 4.91 -13.59
N GLN A 131 4.34 4.14 -14.19
CA GLN A 131 4.86 4.39 -15.52
C GLN A 131 3.90 3.82 -16.59
N PRO A 132 3.86 4.42 -17.80
CA PRO A 132 3.06 3.91 -18.92
C PRO A 132 3.39 2.48 -19.32
#